data_AF-A0A358D9M3-F1
#
_entry.id   AF-A0A358D9M3-F1
#
_cell.length_a   1.000
_cell.length_b   1.000
_cell.length_c   1.000
_cell.angle_alpha   90.00
_cell.angle_beta   90.00
_cell.angle_gamma   90.00
#
_symmetry.space_group_name_H-M   'P 1'
#
loop_
_entity.id
_entity.type
_entity.pdbx_description
1 polymer ?
#
loop_
_entity_poly.entity_id
_entity_poly.type
_entity_poly.pdbx_seq_one_letter_code
_entity_poly.pdbx_strand_id
1 'polypeptide(L)'
;MTFIWATRGRTWGFRFLSDAGLDDPRAEYLRRFAGVENVMPAFRRDGDVVVARFPDPLDRRDSAGRVIPHEFVVFSPASDSISSAQDAMRELWPVVQETFDRVWDAPGPPERR
;
A
#
# COMPACT_ATOMS: atom_id res chain seq x y z
N MET A 1 -9.60 -9.57 4.54
CA MET A 1 -9.12 -8.22 4.92
C MET A 1 -9.44 -7.30 3.75
N THR A 2 -10.07 -6.15 4.00
CA THR A 2 -10.51 -5.24 2.93
C THR A 2 -9.62 -4.00 2.93
N PHE A 3 -8.84 -3.82 1.86
CA PHE A 3 -7.93 -2.67 1.74
C PHE A 3 -7.65 -2.33 0.27
N ILE A 4 -7.39 -1.04 0.02
CA ILE A 4 -6.70 -0.61 -1.19
C ILE A 4 -5.20 -0.78 -0.91
N TRP A 5 -4.48 -1.36 -1.87
CA TRP A 5 -3.02 -1.41 -1.83
C TRP A 5 -2.46 -0.85 -3.12
N ALA A 6 -1.60 0.14 -2.96
CA ALA A 6 -0.90 0.78 -4.06
C ALA A 6 0.61 0.75 -3.82
N THR A 7 1.35 0.43 -4.87
CA THR A 7 2.81 0.37 -4.84
C THR A 7 3.37 0.47 -6.26
N ARG A 8 4.67 0.25 -6.43
CA ARG A 8 5.37 0.25 -7.71
C ARG A 8 6.33 -0.93 -7.76
N GLY A 9 6.79 -1.28 -8.95
CA GLY A 9 7.82 -2.30 -9.13
C GLY A 9 9.19 -1.70 -9.37
N ARG A 10 10.10 -2.59 -9.77
CA ARG A 10 11.43 -2.20 -10.22
C ARG A 10 11.36 -1.34 -11.48
N THR A 11 10.66 -1.82 -12.50
CA THR A 11 10.61 -1.22 -13.84
C THR A 11 9.26 -0.62 -14.20
N TRP A 12 8.22 -0.85 -13.38
CA TRP A 12 6.89 -0.31 -13.57
C TRP A 12 6.50 0.70 -12.49
N GLY A 13 5.71 1.71 -12.89
CA GLY A 13 5.30 2.83 -12.04
C GLY A 13 4.22 2.49 -11.02
N PHE A 14 3.70 3.51 -10.34
CA PHE A 14 2.71 3.33 -9.27
C PHE A 14 1.39 2.75 -9.79
N ARG A 15 0.86 1.71 -9.12
CA ARG A 15 -0.34 0.96 -9.50
C ARG A 15 -1.07 0.44 -8.26
N PHE A 16 -2.38 0.25 -8.40
CA PHE A 16 -3.20 -0.47 -7.43
C PHE A 16 -3.08 -1.97 -7.68
N LEU A 17 -2.63 -2.70 -6.66
CA LEU A 17 -2.56 -4.16 -6.65
C LEU A 17 -3.72 -4.80 -5.88
N SER A 18 -4.43 -4.01 -5.07
CA SER A 18 -5.75 -4.34 -4.51
C SER A 18 -6.60 -3.07 -4.52
N ASP A 19 -7.88 -3.19 -4.88
CA ASP A 19 -8.83 -2.08 -4.93
C ASP A 19 -9.98 -2.19 -3.93
N ALA A 20 -9.92 -3.16 -3.02
CA ALA A 20 -10.97 -3.46 -2.04
C ALA A 20 -12.35 -3.79 -2.65
N GLY A 21 -12.43 -4.09 -3.95
CA GLY A 21 -13.71 -4.32 -4.64
C GLY A 21 -14.56 -3.05 -4.79
N LEU A 22 -13.94 -1.87 -4.72
CA LEU A 22 -14.62 -0.59 -4.89
C LEU A 22 -14.82 -0.27 -6.37
N ASP A 23 -15.92 0.43 -6.69
CA ASP A 23 -16.15 0.95 -8.04
C ASP A 23 -15.14 2.05 -8.41
N ASP A 24 -14.82 2.95 -7.47
CA ASP A 24 -13.80 4.00 -7.63
C ASP A 24 -12.76 4.01 -6.49
N PRO A 25 -11.82 3.06 -6.51
CA PRO A 25 -10.74 2.98 -5.53
C PRO A 25 -9.78 4.18 -5.63
N ARG A 26 -9.68 4.83 -6.80
CA ARG A 26 -8.77 5.96 -6.99
C ARG A 26 -9.27 7.18 -6.24
N ALA A 27 -10.57 7.50 -6.34
CA ALA A 27 -11.16 8.61 -5.60
C ALA A 27 -11.09 8.40 -4.09
N GLU A 28 -11.33 7.18 -3.60
CA GLU A 28 -11.17 6.84 -2.19
C GLU A 28 -9.71 7.00 -1.75
N TYR A 29 -8.76 6.42 -2.48
CA TYR A 29 -7.34 6.56 -2.19
C TYR A 29 -6.88 8.02 -2.12
N LEU A 30 -7.22 8.85 -3.12
CA LEU A 30 -6.79 10.25 -3.16
C LEU A 30 -7.36 11.04 -1.98
N ARG A 31 -8.65 10.85 -1.67
CA ARG A 31 -9.30 11.48 -0.51
C ARG A 31 -8.59 11.10 0.79
N ARG A 32 -8.25 9.82 0.95
CA ARG A 32 -7.64 9.29 2.17
C ARG A 32 -6.15 9.55 2.25
N PHE A 33 -5.43 9.84 1.17
CA PHE A 33 -4.02 10.24 1.21
C PHE A 33 -3.80 11.75 1.24
N ALA A 34 -4.86 12.55 1.04
CA ALA A 34 -4.77 14.02 1.06
C ALA A 34 -4.11 14.53 2.35
N GLY A 35 -3.02 15.29 2.24
CA GLY A 35 -2.25 15.85 3.36
C GLY A 35 -1.17 14.93 3.96
N VAL A 36 -0.97 13.71 3.45
CA VAL A 36 0.15 12.81 3.86
C VAL A 36 0.97 12.30 2.66
N GLU A 37 0.81 12.91 1.49
CA GLU A 37 1.32 12.43 0.20
C GLU A 37 2.84 12.33 0.14
N ASN A 38 3.57 13.13 0.92
CA ASN A 38 5.04 13.21 0.90
C ASN A 38 5.71 12.71 2.19
N VAL A 39 4.95 12.12 3.11
CA VAL A 39 5.46 11.65 4.41
C VAL A 39 5.76 10.15 4.32
N MET A 40 6.93 9.70 4.78
CA MET A 40 7.29 8.28 4.88
C MET A 40 8.19 8.03 6.09
N PRO A 41 7.84 7.10 7.00
CA PRO A 41 6.56 6.38 7.07
C PRO A 41 5.40 7.33 7.42
N ALA A 42 4.18 6.97 7.03
CA ALA A 42 2.97 7.73 7.34
C ALA A 42 1.91 6.82 7.97
N PHE A 43 1.17 7.36 8.94
CA PHE A 43 0.00 6.73 9.52
C PHE A 43 -1.04 7.81 9.81
N ARG A 44 -2.29 7.53 9.46
CA ARG A 44 -3.45 8.34 9.86
C ARG A 44 -4.65 7.44 10.06
N ARG A 45 -5.42 7.73 11.11
CA ARG A 45 -6.71 7.12 11.35
C ARG A 45 -7.81 8.15 11.13
N ASP A 46 -8.86 7.74 10.44
CA ASP A 46 -10.07 8.51 10.19
C ASP A 46 -11.28 7.59 10.42
N GLY A 47 -11.76 7.59 11.67
CA GLY A 47 -12.77 6.65 12.16
C GLY A 47 -12.32 5.19 11.98
N ASP A 48 -13.04 4.50 11.11
CA ASP A 48 -12.91 3.07 10.80
C ASP A 48 -12.00 2.80 9.59
N VAL A 49 -11.23 3.80 9.18
CA VAL A 49 -10.29 3.68 8.08
C VAL A 49 -8.90 4.11 8.53
N VAL A 50 -7.92 3.28 8.19
CA VAL A 50 -6.51 3.54 8.44
C VAL A 50 -5.80 3.76 7.12
N VAL A 51 -5.00 4.82 7.08
CA VAL A 51 -4.09 5.14 5.98
C VAL A 51 -2.69 4.87 6.49
N ALA A 52 -1.97 4.01 5.78
CA ALA A 52 -0.61 3.64 6.14
C ALA A 52 0.31 3.70 4.93
N ARG A 53 1.52 4.19 5.16
CA ARG A 53 2.64 4.10 4.22
C ARG A 53 3.88 3.66 4.97
N PHE A 54 4.56 2.67 4.44
CA PHE A 54 5.86 2.21 4.94
C PHE A 54 6.77 1.81 3.78
N PRO A 55 8.11 1.89 3.94
CA PRO A 55 9.06 1.39 2.94
C PRO A 55 8.96 -0.14 2.83
N ASP A 56 9.31 -0.69 1.67
CA ASP A 56 9.41 -2.15 1.46
C ASP A 56 10.31 -2.77 2.54
N PRO A 57 9.80 -3.73 3.34
CA PRO A 57 10.55 -4.30 4.46
C PRO A 57 11.83 -5.05 4.08
N LEU A 58 12.00 -5.38 2.80
CA LEU A 58 13.19 -6.03 2.25
C LEU A 58 14.13 -5.06 1.52
N ASP A 59 13.93 -3.74 1.70
CA ASP A 59 14.67 -2.66 1.04
C ASP A 59 14.69 -2.77 -0.49
N ARG A 60 13.64 -3.34 -1.09
CA ARG A 60 13.54 -3.41 -2.55
C ARG A 60 13.42 -2.04 -3.17
N ARG A 61 14.09 -1.86 -4.31
CA ARG A 61 14.24 -0.57 -4.97
C ARG A 61 13.66 -0.57 -6.37
N ASP A 62 13.24 0.61 -6.81
CA ASP A 62 12.93 0.87 -8.21
C ASP A 62 14.21 1.00 -9.06
N SER A 63 14.05 1.13 -10.38
CA SER A 63 15.16 1.29 -11.32
C SER A 63 15.99 2.57 -11.10
N ALA A 64 15.46 3.54 -10.34
CA ALA A 64 16.16 4.75 -9.94
C ALA A 64 16.89 4.59 -8.59
N GLY A 65 16.85 3.39 -7.99
CA GLY A 65 17.51 3.09 -6.72
C GLY A 65 16.75 3.59 -5.48
N ARG A 66 15.50 4.02 -5.62
CA ARG A 66 14.66 4.46 -4.50
C ARG A 66 13.97 3.27 -3.85
N VAL A 67 13.93 3.23 -2.52
CA VAL A 67 13.15 2.22 -1.78
C VAL A 67 11.68 2.35 -2.13
N ILE A 68 11.04 1.23 -2.43
CA ILE A 68 9.64 1.20 -2.86
C ILE A 68 8.73 1.46 -1.65
N PRO A 69 7.76 2.38 -1.74
CA PRO A 69 6.73 2.52 -0.70
C PRO A 69 5.60 1.50 -0.94
N HIS A 70 5.04 1.00 0.16
CA HIS A 70 3.75 0.34 0.17
C HIS A 70 2.72 1.24 0.82
N GLU A 71 1.63 1.49 0.11
CA GLU A 71 0.58 2.41 0.52
C GLU A 71 -0.75 1.67 0.65
N PHE A 72 -1.40 1.87 1.79
CA PHE A 72 -2.63 1.17 2.13
C PHE A 72 -3.70 2.13 2.62
N VAL A 73 -4.93 1.84 2.20
CA VAL A 73 -6.16 2.31 2.85
C VAL A 73 -6.88 1.07 3.35
N VAL A 74 -6.90 0.88 4.66
CA VAL A 74 -7.45 -0.30 5.34
C VAL A 74 -8.80 0.05 5.93
N PHE A 75 -9.82 -0.74 5.62
CA PHE A 75 -11.17 -0.56 6.14
C PHE A 75 -11.44 -1.50 7.33
N SER A 76 -12.34 -1.09 8.22
CA SER A 76 -12.83 -1.93 9.33
C SER A 76 -13.38 -3.29 8.83
N PRO A 77 -13.24 -4.36 9.64
CA PRO A 77 -12.66 -4.40 11.00
C PRO A 77 -11.15 -4.48 11.06
N ALA A 78 -10.48 -4.63 9.91
CA ALA A 78 -9.04 -4.83 9.86
C ALA A 78 -8.22 -3.61 10.32
N SER A 79 -8.82 -2.42 10.28
CA SER A 79 -8.24 -1.18 10.80
C SER A 79 -8.04 -1.19 12.32
N ASP A 80 -8.79 -1.98 13.08
CA ASP A 80 -8.96 -1.76 14.52
C ASP A 80 -7.75 -2.19 15.34
N SER A 81 -6.96 -3.13 14.82
CA SER A 81 -5.67 -3.54 15.41
C SER A 81 -4.51 -2.63 15.00
N ILE A 82 -4.70 -1.68 14.08
CA ILE A 82 -3.63 -0.86 13.51
C ILE A 82 -3.63 0.53 14.16
N SER A 83 -2.60 0.79 14.97
CA SER A 83 -2.44 2.06 15.70
C SER A 83 -1.22 2.89 15.28
N SER A 84 -0.39 2.36 14.38
CA SER A 84 0.82 3.01 13.88
C SER A 84 1.22 2.47 12.50
N ALA A 85 2.18 3.14 11.84
CA ALA A 85 2.77 2.65 10.60
C ALA A 85 3.52 1.31 10.81
N GLN A 86 4.13 1.12 11.98
CA GLN A 86 4.81 -0.12 12.34
C GLN A 86 3.81 -1.27 12.53
N ASP A 87 2.68 -1.01 13.20
CA ASP A 87 1.60 -2.00 13.29
C ASP A 87 1.05 -2.33 11.90
N ALA A 88 0.82 -1.31 11.07
CA ALA A 88 0.34 -1.52 9.70
C ALA A 88 1.29 -2.42 8.92
N MET A 89 2.60 -2.19 9.02
CA MET A 89 3.59 -3.07 8.41
C MET A 89 3.51 -4.50 8.95
N ARG A 90 3.45 -4.69 10.27
CA ARG A 90 3.36 -6.02 10.89
C ARG A 90 2.11 -6.79 10.46
N GLU A 91 0.96 -6.12 10.34
CA GLU A 91 -0.31 -6.76 9.99
C GLU A 91 -0.49 -6.93 8.47
N LEU A 92 -0.09 -5.96 7.65
CA LEU A 92 -0.35 -5.95 6.21
C LEU A 92 0.75 -6.62 5.39
N TRP A 93 2.02 -6.52 5.82
CA TRP A 93 3.12 -7.08 5.05
C TRP A 93 2.99 -8.59 4.82
N PRO A 94 2.66 -9.42 5.83
CA PRO A 94 2.54 -10.86 5.64
C PRO A 94 1.46 -11.25 4.62
N VAL A 95 0.45 -10.39 4.44
CA VAL A 95 -0.67 -10.60 3.50
C VAL A 95 -0.26 -10.35 2.05
N VAL A 96 0.64 -9.39 1.81
CA VAL A 96 0.97 -8.95 0.44
C VAL A 96 2.35 -9.40 -0.05
N GLN A 97 3.25 -9.82 0.85
CA GLN A 97 4.66 -10.11 0.53
C GLN A 97 4.81 -11.08 -0.65
N GLU A 98 4.09 -12.21 -0.62
CA GLU A 98 4.21 -13.26 -1.64
C GLU A 98 3.71 -12.78 -3.01
N THR A 99 2.67 -11.94 -3.01
CA THR A 99 2.18 -11.30 -4.23
C THR A 99 3.20 -10.31 -4.75
N PHE A 100 3.79 -9.49 -3.88
CA PHE A 100 4.79 -8.51 -4.28
C PHE A 100 6.08 -9.16 -4.80
N ASP A 101 6.53 -10.24 -4.18
CA ASP A 101 7.71 -11.02 -4.61
C ASP A 101 7.60 -11.49 -6.06
N ARG A 102 6.39 -11.89 -6.48
CA ARG A 102 6.14 -12.32 -7.87
C ARG A 102 6.15 -11.18 -8.88
N VAL A 103 5.79 -9.96 -8.48
CA VAL A 103 5.51 -8.86 -9.42
C VAL A 103 6.56 -7.75 -9.39
N TRP A 104 7.35 -7.63 -8.34
CA TRP A 104 8.31 -6.54 -8.16
C TRP A 104 9.26 -6.39 -9.36
N ASP A 105 9.88 -7.48 -9.81
CA ASP A 105 10.85 -7.49 -10.93
C ASP A 105 10.20 -7.88 -12.28
N ALA A 106 8.87 -7.95 -12.33
CA ALA A 106 8.16 -8.21 -13.59
C ALA A 106 8.37 -7.04 -14.57
N PRO A 107 8.37 -7.29 -15.90
CA PRO A 107 8.62 -6.25 -16.91
C PRO A 107 7.50 -5.21 -17.00
N GLY A 108 6.33 -5.50 -16.43
CA GLY A 108 5.16 -4.62 -16.39
C GLY A 108 4.31 -4.89 -15.16
N PRO A 109 3.36 -3.99 -14.87
CA PRO A 109 2.47 -4.17 -13.74
C PRO A 109 1.56 -5.39 -13.97
N PRO A 110 1.20 -6.14 -12.92
CA PRO A 110 0.24 -7.21 -13.04
C PRO A 110 -1.15 -6.66 -13.43
N GLU A 111 -1.97 -7.49 -14.06
CA GLU A 111 -3.38 -7.16 -14.24
C GLU A 111 -4.07 -7.05 -12.88
N ARG A 112 -5.02 -6.12 -12.78
CA ARG A 112 -5.75 -5.85 -11.54
C ARG A 112 -6.55 -7.10 -11.16
N ARG A 113 -6.45 -7.54 -9.91
CA ARG A 113 -7.29 -8.60 -9.34
C ARG A 113 -8.40 -8.00 -8.50
#